data_AF-A0A8H7K313-F1
#
_entry.id   AF-A0A8H7K313-F1
#
_cell.length_a   1.000
_cell.length_b   1.000
_cell.length_c   1.000
_cell.angle_alpha   90.00
_cell.angle_beta   90.00
_cell.angle_gamma   90.00
#
_symmetry.space_group_name_H-M   'P 1'
#
loop_
_entity.id
_entity.type
_entity.pdbx_description
1 polymer ?
#
loop_
_entity_poly.entity_id
_entity_poly.type
_entity_poly.pdbx_seq_one_letter_code
_entity_poly.pdbx_strand_id
1 'polypeptide(L)'
;MVSRVAVVQSFPKRDWYIWRDAKYDSDGTRKPPNNWASIFGGSAWTWDEVSSQYYLSLFLPEQPDLNWTSKEMREATYADMEFWLDRGVDGFRIDSMNLMSKHPELPDAPVVDPESEFQSGSLYYASGPKMHDYIREMRLKVFDKYDCMTVGELGFTKDENSVAQYVARDRHELNMVFTGDIVDLDFGSQHKYGPGDFQLSKLRDITNMWQRAMPKCDGWNAVYMDNHDSGRSLSRYASDHPQHRKAAAKMLATYLSTLSGTLFLLQGQEIGMANIPESWGIEEYIDVEAQNYYKAMIKQRGEGSDMSDVLKEMRHKARDNGRLPMQWDSSKHGGFTNHEKPWMRVNDDYIDWNAKSQENDDQSILSHWKSILQLRKDEKDVFVYGRYEMIDVDVSGKDVFAYTMTKWDVAKRAIVLLNFSTESQTFYCEGKYEGWRQLLAGHGGMKMGASGVKLGPYEGVIYCNW
;
A
#
# COMPACT_ATOMS: atom_id res chain seq x y z
N MET A 1 46.44 14.86 -22.47
CA MET A 1 45.30 13.95 -22.67
C MET A 1 44.45 14.01 -21.42
N VAL A 2 43.21 14.47 -21.53
CA VAL A 2 42.23 14.33 -20.42
C VAL A 2 41.92 12.83 -20.33
N SER A 3 42.00 12.23 -19.15
CA SER A 3 41.70 10.81 -18.96
C SER A 3 40.25 10.52 -19.35
N ARG A 4 39.96 9.30 -19.83
CA ARG A 4 38.58 8.88 -20.16
C ARG A 4 37.61 9.11 -18.99
N VAL A 5 38.10 8.92 -17.76
CA VAL A 5 37.38 9.21 -16.51
C VAL A 5 37.03 10.70 -16.40
N ALA A 6 37.99 11.60 -16.58
CA ALA A 6 37.75 13.04 -16.47
C ALA A 6 36.81 13.58 -17.56
N VAL A 7 36.78 12.96 -18.74
CA VAL A 7 35.77 13.27 -19.78
C VAL A 7 34.37 12.86 -19.33
N VAL A 8 34.22 11.65 -18.76
CA VAL A 8 32.90 11.15 -18.32
C VAL A 8 32.37 11.94 -17.13
N GLN A 9 33.24 12.33 -16.21
CA GLN A 9 32.89 13.14 -15.04
C GLN A 9 32.55 14.60 -15.39
N SER A 10 32.82 15.08 -16.61
CA SER A 10 32.48 16.43 -17.07
C SER A 10 31.23 16.49 -17.96
N PHE A 11 30.46 15.40 -18.07
CA PHE A 11 29.23 15.40 -18.86
C PHE A 11 28.16 16.35 -18.30
N PRO A 12 27.37 17.04 -19.15
CA PRO A 12 26.42 18.06 -18.70
C PRO A 12 25.35 17.56 -17.71
N LYS A 13 25.00 16.28 -17.76
CA LYS A 13 24.01 15.67 -16.86
C LYS A 13 24.65 14.84 -15.73
N ARG A 14 25.97 14.97 -15.50
CA ARG A 14 26.66 14.18 -14.46
C ARG A 14 26.01 14.40 -13.08
N ASP A 15 25.71 15.64 -12.75
CA ASP A 15 25.12 16.04 -11.47
C ASP A 15 23.60 15.83 -11.39
N TRP A 16 22.97 15.26 -12.42
CA TRP A 16 21.58 14.83 -12.34
C TRP A 16 21.41 13.56 -11.51
N TYR A 17 22.50 12.87 -11.20
CA TYR A 17 22.56 11.67 -10.36
C TYR A 17 23.55 11.87 -9.21
N ILE A 18 23.51 10.98 -8.22
CA ILE A 18 24.36 11.06 -7.02
C ILE A 18 25.58 10.15 -7.19
N TRP A 19 26.74 10.75 -7.45
CA TRP A 19 28.02 10.05 -7.62
C TRP A 19 28.98 10.27 -6.45
N ARG A 20 29.73 9.25 -6.06
CA ARG A 20 30.74 9.32 -4.99
C ARG A 20 31.92 8.41 -5.27
N ASP A 21 33.09 8.82 -4.81
CA ASP A 21 34.28 7.99 -4.86
C ASP A 21 34.14 6.77 -3.93
N ALA A 22 34.87 5.71 -4.23
CA ALA A 22 34.99 4.57 -3.35
C ALA A 22 35.69 4.94 -2.04
N LYS A 23 35.26 4.32 -0.94
CA LYS A 23 36.08 4.17 0.26
C LYS A 23 36.96 2.93 0.10
N TYR A 24 38.06 2.87 0.85
CA TYR A 24 38.93 1.70 0.92
C TYR A 24 39.18 1.37 2.38
N ASP A 25 39.12 0.10 2.73
CA ASP A 25 39.58 -0.37 4.04
C ASP A 25 41.11 -0.52 4.08
N SER A 26 41.63 -0.95 5.23
CA SER A 26 43.07 -1.07 5.45
C SER A 26 43.76 -2.12 4.57
N ASP A 27 43.01 -3.09 4.02
CA ASP A 27 43.56 -4.11 3.12
C ASP A 27 43.46 -3.74 1.63
N GLY A 28 42.86 -2.58 1.33
CA GLY A 28 42.72 -2.04 -0.01
C GLY A 28 41.48 -2.53 -0.75
N THR A 29 40.56 -3.21 -0.06
CA THR A 29 39.27 -3.62 -0.63
C THR A 29 38.37 -2.40 -0.82
N ARG A 30 37.80 -2.31 -2.03
CA ARG A 30 36.88 -1.24 -2.42
C ARG A 30 35.57 -1.37 -1.65
N LYS A 31 35.16 -0.30 -0.99
CA LYS A 31 33.91 -0.19 -0.24
C LYS A 31 33.02 0.93 -0.79
N PRO A 32 31.68 0.75 -0.71
CA PRO A 32 30.76 1.81 -1.09
C PRO A 32 30.91 3.05 -0.19
N PRO A 33 30.41 4.22 -0.62
CA PRO A 33 30.52 5.47 0.11
C PRO A 33 29.91 5.45 1.51
N ASN A 34 28.89 4.63 1.75
CA ASN A 34 28.32 4.36 3.07
C ASN A 34 27.72 2.93 3.12
N ASN A 35 27.26 2.52 4.29
CA ASN A 35 26.67 1.20 4.55
C ASN A 35 25.17 1.08 4.23
N TRP A 36 24.58 1.95 3.41
CA TRP A 36 23.14 1.87 3.14
C TRP A 36 22.75 0.61 2.36
N ALA A 37 21.68 -0.03 2.82
CA ALA A 37 21.03 -1.14 2.15
C ALA A 37 20.09 -0.64 1.05
N SER A 38 20.12 -1.32 -0.11
CA SER A 38 19.05 -1.23 -1.11
C SER A 38 17.76 -1.81 -0.53
N ILE A 39 16.62 -1.24 -0.92
CA ILE A 39 15.28 -1.74 -0.58
C ILE A 39 15.08 -3.17 -1.09
N PHE A 40 15.78 -3.58 -2.16
CA PHE A 40 15.72 -4.94 -2.71
C PHE A 40 16.94 -5.82 -2.34
N GLY A 41 17.68 -5.42 -1.31
CA GLY A 41 18.80 -6.17 -0.73
C GLY A 41 20.16 -5.83 -1.33
N GLY A 42 21.22 -6.01 -0.52
CA GLY A 42 22.58 -5.62 -0.88
C GLY A 42 22.84 -4.12 -0.69
N SER A 43 23.92 -3.62 -1.31
CA SER A 43 24.29 -2.20 -1.21
C SER A 43 23.35 -1.31 -2.01
N ALA A 44 23.05 -0.11 -1.50
CA ALA A 44 22.38 0.95 -2.24
C ALA A 44 23.33 1.68 -3.24
N TRP A 45 24.57 1.22 -3.40
CA TRP A 45 25.56 1.84 -4.27
C TRP A 45 26.07 0.85 -5.30
N THR A 46 26.05 1.29 -6.56
CA THR A 46 26.54 0.49 -7.68
C THR A 46 27.82 1.11 -8.25
N TRP A 47 28.86 0.29 -8.42
CA TRP A 47 30.13 0.74 -8.99
C TRP A 47 30.04 0.83 -10.52
N ASP A 48 30.45 1.96 -11.07
CA ASP A 48 30.63 2.15 -12.51
C ASP A 48 32.11 2.16 -12.88
N GLU A 49 32.56 1.12 -13.58
CA GLU A 49 33.95 0.98 -14.00
C GLU A 49 34.41 2.14 -14.91
N VAL A 50 33.50 2.71 -15.70
CA VAL A 50 33.83 3.75 -16.70
C VAL A 50 34.21 5.07 -16.04
N SER A 51 33.46 5.49 -15.02
CA SER A 51 33.72 6.71 -14.26
C SER A 51 34.56 6.48 -13.01
N SER A 52 34.81 5.22 -12.65
CA SER A 52 35.53 4.83 -11.42
C SER A 52 34.91 5.45 -10.17
N GLN A 53 33.58 5.47 -10.12
CA GLN A 53 32.79 5.99 -9.01
C GLN A 53 31.58 5.10 -8.75
N TYR A 54 31.05 5.19 -7.54
CA TYR A 54 29.73 4.65 -7.21
C TYR A 54 28.64 5.65 -7.58
N TYR A 55 27.48 5.15 -8.02
CA TYR A 55 26.23 5.93 -8.06
C TYR A 55 25.21 5.35 -7.08
N LEU A 56 24.38 6.21 -6.49
CA LEU A 56 23.32 5.80 -5.58
C LEU A 56 22.14 5.21 -6.35
N SER A 57 21.64 4.09 -5.87
CA SER A 57 20.43 3.42 -6.35
C SER A 57 19.75 2.74 -5.15
N LEU A 58 18.77 3.41 -4.54
CA LEU A 58 18.03 2.89 -3.37
C LEU A 58 17.22 1.64 -3.70
N PHE A 59 16.90 1.41 -4.97
CA PHE A 59 16.20 0.24 -5.49
C PHE A 59 17.16 -0.67 -6.26
N LEU A 60 16.91 -0.94 -7.55
CA LEU A 60 17.82 -1.72 -8.39
C LEU A 60 18.99 -0.87 -8.92
N PRO A 61 20.13 -1.49 -9.27
CA PRO A 61 21.22 -0.81 -9.98
C PRO A 61 20.76 -0.05 -11.22
N GLU A 62 19.77 -0.58 -11.95
CA GLU A 62 19.20 0.06 -13.14
C GLU A 62 18.26 1.26 -12.82
N GLN A 63 18.06 1.56 -11.53
CA GLN A 63 17.24 2.66 -11.03
C GLN A 63 18.11 3.68 -10.26
N PRO A 64 19.04 4.38 -10.93
CA PRO A 64 19.88 5.38 -10.29
C PRO A 64 19.06 6.56 -9.77
N ASP A 65 19.30 6.94 -8.52
CA ASP A 65 18.60 8.03 -7.87
C ASP A 65 18.91 9.38 -8.52
N LEU A 66 17.84 10.11 -8.87
CA LEU A 66 17.92 11.49 -9.31
C LEU A 66 18.39 12.39 -8.17
N ASN A 67 19.31 13.31 -8.48
CA ASN A 67 19.85 14.27 -7.54
C ASN A 67 18.99 15.55 -7.52
N TRP A 68 18.03 15.60 -6.59
CA TRP A 68 17.12 16.74 -6.43
C TRP A 68 17.79 18.06 -6.03
N THR A 69 19.07 18.05 -5.66
CA THR A 69 19.81 19.31 -5.45
C THR A 69 20.13 20.02 -6.78
N SER A 70 20.20 19.28 -7.89
CA SER A 70 20.40 19.86 -9.23
C SER A 70 19.13 20.55 -9.71
N LYS A 71 19.21 21.87 -9.88
CA LYS A 71 18.10 22.69 -10.39
C LYS A 71 17.68 22.26 -11.80
N GLU A 72 18.63 22.01 -12.68
CA GLU A 72 18.38 21.61 -14.07
C GLU A 72 17.67 20.26 -14.16
N MET A 73 18.01 19.33 -13.25
CA MET A 73 17.31 18.05 -13.14
C MET A 73 15.86 18.28 -12.71
N ARG A 74 15.61 19.08 -11.67
CA ARG A 74 14.24 19.38 -11.21
C ARG A 74 13.41 20.06 -12.31
N GLU A 75 13.98 21.04 -13.02
CA GLU A 75 13.31 21.70 -14.15
C GLU A 75 12.96 20.71 -15.27
N ALA A 76 13.84 19.74 -15.56
CA ALA A 76 13.54 18.68 -16.52
C ALA A 76 12.42 17.75 -16.02
N THR A 77 12.38 17.41 -14.72
CA THR A 77 11.28 16.66 -14.11
C THR A 77 9.95 17.42 -14.22
N TYR A 78 9.95 18.73 -13.98
CA TYR A 78 8.74 19.54 -14.08
C TYR A 78 8.21 19.60 -15.52
N ALA A 79 9.10 19.70 -16.51
CA ALA A 79 8.72 19.64 -17.91
C ALA A 79 8.10 18.28 -18.31
N ASP A 80 8.57 17.18 -17.72
CA ASP A 80 7.97 15.84 -17.92
C ASP A 80 6.56 15.76 -17.29
N MET A 81 6.37 16.34 -16.11
CA MET A 81 5.04 16.42 -15.49
C MET A 81 4.06 17.27 -16.32
N GLU A 82 4.50 18.45 -16.78
CA GLU A 82 3.71 19.33 -17.67
C GLU A 82 3.37 18.63 -18.99
N PHE A 83 4.31 17.85 -19.57
CA PHE A 83 4.05 17.07 -20.77
C PHE A 83 2.82 16.16 -20.66
N TRP A 84 2.62 15.50 -19.51
CA TRP A 84 1.45 14.65 -19.28
C TRP A 84 0.20 15.45 -18.97
N LEU A 85 0.31 16.52 -18.17
CA LEU A 85 -0.82 17.39 -17.84
C LEU A 85 -1.37 18.11 -19.07
N ASP A 86 -0.50 18.57 -19.98
CA ASP A 86 -0.88 19.15 -21.27
C ASP A 86 -1.62 18.15 -22.19
N ARG A 87 -1.52 16.85 -21.90
CA ARG A 87 -2.25 15.78 -22.59
C ARG A 87 -3.55 15.38 -21.88
N GLY A 88 -3.86 16.02 -20.76
CA GLY A 88 -5.13 15.86 -20.06
C GLY A 88 -5.17 14.72 -19.04
N VAL A 89 -4.04 14.37 -18.41
CA VAL A 89 -4.11 13.56 -17.18
C VAL A 89 -4.63 14.42 -16.02
N ASP A 90 -5.47 13.85 -15.14
CA ASP A 90 -6.09 14.60 -14.03
C ASP A 90 -5.25 14.64 -12.75
N GLY A 91 -4.02 14.13 -12.77
CA GLY A 91 -3.22 14.02 -11.56
C GLY A 91 -2.11 12.99 -11.60
N PHE A 92 -1.46 12.82 -10.45
CA PHE A 92 -0.34 11.90 -10.26
C PHE A 92 -0.44 11.13 -8.95
N ARG A 93 -0.22 9.82 -9.04
CA ARG A 93 0.33 9.02 -7.93
C ARG A 93 1.85 9.12 -8.00
N ILE A 94 2.47 9.73 -7.01
CA ILE A 94 3.91 10.00 -6.98
C ILE A 94 4.59 8.86 -6.22
N ASP A 95 5.32 8.03 -6.95
CA ASP A 95 6.06 6.87 -6.43
C ASP A 95 7.16 7.29 -5.45
N SER A 96 7.28 6.56 -4.34
CA SER A 96 8.37 6.72 -3.37
C SER A 96 8.69 8.18 -3.05
N MET A 97 7.63 9.00 -2.96
CA MET A 97 7.72 10.46 -3.06
C MET A 97 8.62 11.01 -1.96
N ASN A 98 8.55 10.45 -0.77
CA ASN A 98 9.36 10.92 0.34
C ASN A 98 10.84 10.53 0.29
N LEU A 99 11.33 9.89 -0.77
CA LEU A 99 12.73 9.51 -0.89
C LEU A 99 13.56 10.52 -1.70
N MET A 100 12.96 11.56 -2.30
CA MET A 100 13.63 12.54 -3.16
C MET A 100 14.74 13.36 -2.46
N SER A 101 14.58 13.69 -1.18
CA SER A 101 15.52 14.53 -0.42
C SER A 101 16.47 13.70 0.41
N LYS A 102 17.74 13.65 0.01
CA LYS A 102 18.80 12.94 0.75
C LYS A 102 19.50 13.87 1.74
N HIS A 103 20.03 13.31 2.82
CA HIS A 103 20.95 14.01 3.73
C HIS A 103 22.20 14.45 2.95
N PRO A 104 22.63 15.72 3.01
CA PRO A 104 23.72 16.22 2.16
C PRO A 104 25.03 15.44 2.27
N GLU A 105 25.34 14.97 3.48
CA GLU A 105 26.58 14.24 3.77
C GLU A 105 26.51 12.73 3.50
N LEU A 106 25.30 12.18 3.27
CA LEU A 106 25.07 10.74 3.08
C LEU A 106 25.80 9.85 4.13
N PRO A 107 25.62 10.10 5.44
CA PRO A 107 26.36 9.42 6.50
C PRO A 107 26.03 7.92 6.57
N ASP A 108 26.89 7.15 7.23
CA ASP A 108 26.62 5.75 7.55
C ASP A 108 25.37 5.63 8.45
N ALA A 109 24.52 4.65 8.13
CA ALA A 109 23.38 4.22 8.91
C ALA A 109 23.82 3.55 10.21
N PRO A 110 23.08 3.76 11.32
CA PRO A 110 23.30 3.01 12.55
C PRO A 110 23.26 1.51 12.30
N VAL A 111 24.18 0.76 12.91
CA VAL A 111 24.17 -0.70 12.85
C VAL A 111 23.09 -1.21 13.81
N VAL A 112 21.98 -1.65 13.23
CA VAL A 112 20.83 -2.21 13.97
C VAL A 112 20.78 -3.74 13.83
N ASP A 113 21.29 -4.28 12.72
CA ASP A 113 21.48 -5.71 12.49
C ASP A 113 22.98 -6.02 12.35
N PRO A 114 23.65 -6.52 13.39
CA PRO A 114 25.08 -6.84 13.35
C PRO A 114 25.47 -7.90 12.31
N GLU A 115 24.52 -8.73 11.87
CA GLU A 115 24.76 -9.81 10.90
C GLU A 115 24.67 -9.32 9.44
N SER A 116 24.17 -8.10 9.22
CA SER A 116 24.05 -7.50 7.89
C SER A 116 25.16 -6.49 7.62
N GLU A 117 25.87 -6.65 6.49
CA GLU A 117 26.86 -5.66 6.03
C GLU A 117 26.21 -4.29 5.73
N PHE A 118 24.96 -4.30 5.25
CA PHE A 118 24.23 -3.09 4.87
C PHE A 118 23.03 -2.85 5.79
N GLN A 119 22.82 -1.59 6.14
CA GLN A 119 21.83 -1.15 7.13
C GLN A 119 20.80 -0.23 6.48
N SER A 120 19.57 -0.17 7.02
CA SER A 120 18.56 0.75 6.50
C SER A 120 19.01 2.21 6.64
N GLY A 121 19.26 2.87 5.50
CA GLY A 121 19.59 4.30 5.44
C GLY A 121 18.39 5.23 5.55
N SER A 122 17.18 4.71 5.79
CA SER A 122 15.92 5.45 5.69
C SER A 122 15.87 6.72 6.53
N LEU A 123 16.54 6.75 7.69
CA LEU A 123 16.69 7.96 8.52
C LEU A 123 17.26 9.17 7.75
N TYR A 124 18.05 8.92 6.70
CA TYR A 124 18.77 9.96 5.97
C TYR A 124 18.18 10.28 4.60
N TYR A 125 17.17 9.54 4.13
CA TYR A 125 16.56 9.82 2.82
C TYR A 125 15.03 9.84 2.85
N ALA A 126 14.38 9.17 3.80
CA ALA A 126 12.93 9.20 3.92
C ALA A 126 12.50 10.50 4.63
N SER A 127 11.77 11.35 3.91
CA SER A 127 11.34 12.67 4.34
C SER A 127 12.53 13.59 4.71
N GLY A 128 13.60 13.56 3.92
CA GLY A 128 14.81 14.35 4.22
C GLY A 128 14.62 15.88 4.19
N PRO A 129 15.68 16.64 4.50
CA PRO A 129 15.57 18.03 4.95
C PRO A 129 14.99 19.03 3.94
N LYS A 130 15.00 18.70 2.65
CA LYS A 130 14.48 19.53 1.55
C LYS A 130 13.18 19.01 0.95
N MET A 131 12.59 17.95 1.52
CA MET A 131 11.42 17.29 0.96
C MET A 131 10.26 18.27 0.71
N HIS A 132 9.85 18.98 1.76
CA HIS A 132 8.74 19.92 1.68
C HIS A 132 9.06 21.16 0.81
N ASP A 133 10.34 21.54 0.71
CA ASP A 133 10.76 22.60 -0.22
C ASP A 133 10.53 22.17 -1.67
N TYR A 134 10.89 20.93 -2.03
CA TYR A 134 10.69 20.40 -3.38
C TYR A 134 9.21 20.22 -3.73
N ILE A 135 8.37 19.80 -2.78
CA ILE A 135 6.93 19.65 -3.01
C ILE A 135 6.27 21.00 -3.26
N ARG A 136 6.59 22.02 -2.44
CA ARG A 136 6.09 23.38 -2.69
C ARG A 136 6.61 23.96 -4.00
N GLU A 137 7.87 23.67 -4.36
CA GLU A 137 8.39 24.05 -5.68
C GLU A 137 7.60 23.39 -6.81
N MET A 138 7.31 22.08 -6.72
CA MET A 138 6.44 21.37 -7.68
C MET A 138 5.03 21.96 -7.77
N ARG A 139 4.43 22.35 -6.64
CA ARG A 139 3.11 23.01 -6.62
C ARG A 139 3.12 24.30 -7.43
N LEU A 140 4.04 25.20 -7.09
CA LEU A 140 4.16 26.51 -7.74
C LEU A 140 4.55 26.40 -9.23
N LYS A 141 5.40 25.43 -9.56
CA LYS A 141 5.93 25.28 -10.92
C LYS A 141 5.02 24.48 -11.84
N VAL A 142 4.22 23.56 -11.31
CA VAL A 142 3.43 22.63 -12.11
C VAL A 142 2.00 22.56 -11.60
N PHE A 143 1.76 21.93 -10.45
CA PHE A 143 0.42 21.46 -10.09
C PHE A 143 -0.62 22.57 -9.96
N ASP A 144 -0.26 23.76 -9.44
CA ASP A 144 -1.20 24.86 -9.27
C ASP A 144 -1.62 25.52 -10.60
N LYS A 145 -1.01 25.13 -11.72
CA LYS A 145 -1.42 25.56 -13.07
C LYS A 145 -2.54 24.69 -13.66
N TYR A 146 -2.86 23.57 -13.03
CA TYR A 146 -3.83 22.58 -13.52
C TYR A 146 -4.84 22.22 -12.43
N ASP A 147 -6.04 21.82 -12.82
CA ASP A 147 -6.99 21.18 -11.89
C ASP A 147 -6.60 19.71 -11.75
N CYS A 148 -5.65 19.42 -10.86
CA CYS A 148 -5.08 18.09 -10.73
C CYS A 148 -5.06 17.60 -9.29
N MET A 149 -5.15 16.28 -9.13
CA MET A 149 -5.06 15.59 -7.85
C MET A 149 -3.70 14.90 -7.67
N THR A 150 -3.08 15.09 -6.51
CA THR A 150 -1.80 14.46 -6.17
C THR A 150 -1.95 13.53 -4.98
N VAL A 151 -1.49 12.29 -5.12
CA VAL A 151 -1.29 11.36 -4.00
C VAL A 151 0.15 10.89 -3.95
N GLY A 152 0.83 11.13 -2.83
CA GLY A 152 2.19 10.65 -2.63
C GLY A 152 2.24 9.29 -1.95
N GLU A 153 3.10 8.38 -2.40
CA GLU A 153 3.44 7.21 -1.61
C GLU A 153 4.46 7.58 -0.54
N LEU A 154 4.10 7.32 0.73
CA LEU A 154 4.83 7.80 1.89
C LEU A 154 5.33 6.62 2.73
N GLY A 155 6.35 5.92 2.20
CA GLY A 155 7.03 4.84 2.91
C GLY A 155 7.73 5.32 4.19
N PHE A 156 8.06 4.40 5.10
CA PHE A 156 8.88 4.67 6.30
C PHE A 156 8.34 5.73 7.30
N THR A 157 7.11 6.22 7.12
CA THR A 157 6.50 7.27 7.94
C THR A 157 5.52 6.66 8.93
N LYS A 158 5.54 7.10 10.20
CA LYS A 158 4.99 6.31 11.32
C LYS A 158 4.02 7.06 12.23
N ASP A 159 3.80 8.35 12.00
CA ASP A 159 3.05 9.16 12.95
C ASP A 159 2.25 10.29 12.30
N GLU A 160 1.28 10.78 13.06
CA GLU A 160 0.38 11.86 12.66
C GLU A 160 1.12 13.14 12.25
N ASN A 161 2.18 13.53 12.97
CA ASN A 161 2.85 14.81 12.70
C ASN A 161 3.62 14.75 11.39
N SER A 162 4.34 13.66 11.14
CA SER A 162 5.11 13.49 9.90
C SER A 162 4.20 13.42 8.67
N VAL A 163 3.06 12.72 8.75
CA VAL A 163 2.09 12.68 7.65
C VAL A 163 1.39 14.02 7.45
N ALA A 164 0.98 14.70 8.52
CA ALA A 164 0.30 15.99 8.44
C ALA A 164 1.13 17.05 7.70
N GLN A 165 2.47 16.99 7.76
CA GLN A 165 3.33 17.90 7.01
C GLN A 165 3.17 17.80 5.48
N TYR A 166 2.65 16.70 4.96
CA TYR A 166 2.42 16.53 3.53
C TYR A 166 1.02 16.94 3.07
N VAL A 167 0.02 16.80 3.94
CA VAL A 167 -1.41 16.84 3.54
C VAL A 167 -2.24 17.89 4.28
N ALA A 168 -1.68 18.54 5.31
CA ALA A 168 -2.38 19.62 6.00
C ALA A 168 -2.72 20.74 5.00
N ARG A 169 -3.98 21.18 5.04
CA ARG A 169 -4.53 22.08 4.01
C ARG A 169 -3.78 23.40 3.91
N ASP A 170 -3.36 23.94 5.05
CA ASP A 170 -2.64 25.22 5.15
C ASP A 170 -1.23 25.17 4.58
N ARG A 171 -0.65 23.97 4.44
CA ARG A 171 0.67 23.77 3.84
C ARG A 171 0.65 23.77 2.32
N HIS A 172 -0.50 23.48 1.72
CA HIS A 172 -0.71 23.49 0.27
C HIS A 172 0.36 22.65 -0.47
N GLU A 173 0.59 21.43 0.03
CA GLU A 173 1.55 20.47 -0.52
C GLU A 173 0.81 19.39 -1.34
N LEU A 174 0.55 18.20 -0.79
CA LEU A 174 -0.17 17.14 -1.49
C LEU A 174 -1.64 17.10 -1.07
N ASN A 175 -2.53 16.60 -1.94
CA ASN A 175 -3.91 16.36 -1.55
C ASN A 175 -4.05 15.23 -0.54
N MET A 176 -3.30 14.14 -0.71
CA MET A 176 -3.31 12.98 0.19
C MET A 176 -2.03 12.16 0.05
N VAL A 177 -1.87 11.16 0.92
CA VAL A 177 -0.76 10.21 0.85
C VAL A 177 -1.23 8.78 1.12
N PHE A 178 -0.51 7.80 0.57
CA PHE A 178 -0.59 6.40 0.97
C PHE A 178 0.37 6.16 2.14
N THR A 179 -0.17 5.73 3.29
CA THR A 179 0.62 5.35 4.46
C THR A 179 0.93 3.85 4.42
N GLY A 180 2.18 3.46 4.64
CA GLY A 180 2.60 2.06 4.52
C GLY A 180 2.06 1.12 5.62
N ASP A 181 1.64 1.66 6.76
CA ASP A 181 1.25 0.89 7.94
C ASP A 181 0.09 -0.10 7.69
N ILE A 182 -0.86 0.25 6.81
CA ILE A 182 -1.96 -0.65 6.44
C ILE A 182 -1.49 -1.87 5.65
N VAL A 183 -0.46 -1.75 4.82
CA VAL A 183 0.08 -2.88 4.04
C VAL A 183 1.21 -3.61 4.76
N ASP A 184 1.78 -3.01 5.81
CA ASP A 184 2.89 -3.54 6.60
C ASP A 184 2.42 -4.23 7.91
N LEU A 185 1.11 -4.26 8.19
CA LEU A 185 0.56 -4.60 9.51
C LEU A 185 1.00 -5.98 10.06
N ASP A 186 1.22 -6.94 9.17
CA ASP A 186 1.60 -8.34 9.46
C ASP A 186 3.08 -8.62 9.15
N PHE A 187 3.89 -7.58 8.88
CA PHE A 187 5.33 -7.77 8.70
C PHE A 187 5.97 -8.24 10.00
N GLY A 188 7.01 -9.06 9.85
CA GLY A 188 7.84 -9.46 10.98
C GLY A 188 8.62 -8.27 11.54
N SER A 189 9.08 -8.40 12.78
CA SER A 189 9.78 -7.31 13.49
C SER A 189 11.06 -6.83 12.81
N GLN A 190 11.70 -7.68 12.00
CA GLN A 190 12.97 -7.38 11.33
C GLN A 190 12.80 -6.95 9.87
N HIS A 191 11.89 -7.58 9.13
CA HIS A 191 11.71 -7.33 7.70
C HIS A 191 10.34 -7.85 7.21
N LYS A 192 9.96 -7.44 5.99
CA LYS A 192 8.71 -7.80 5.30
C LYS A 192 8.36 -9.29 5.42
N TYR A 193 9.24 -10.16 4.91
CA TYR A 193 9.02 -11.62 4.92
C TYR A 193 9.32 -12.31 6.26
N GLY A 194 9.47 -11.55 7.35
CA GLY A 194 9.64 -12.13 8.68
C GLY A 194 8.29 -12.63 9.20
N PRO A 195 8.28 -13.64 10.09
CA PRO A 195 7.04 -14.18 10.64
C PRO A 195 6.25 -13.08 11.36
N GLY A 196 4.99 -12.94 10.97
CA GLY A 196 4.07 -11.97 11.55
C GLY A 196 2.65 -12.25 11.10
N ASP A 197 1.72 -12.30 12.06
CA ASP A 197 0.31 -12.60 11.81
C ASP A 197 -0.55 -11.33 11.87
N PHE A 198 -1.66 -11.36 11.13
CA PHE A 198 -2.70 -10.33 11.22
C PHE A 198 -3.27 -10.25 12.64
N GLN A 199 -3.42 -9.02 13.14
CA GLN A 199 -4.09 -8.74 14.41
C GLN A 199 -5.11 -7.63 14.20
N LEU A 200 -6.38 -7.91 14.52
CA LEU A 200 -7.45 -6.93 14.36
C LEU A 200 -7.24 -5.67 15.20
N SER A 201 -6.56 -5.78 16.35
CA SER A 201 -6.16 -4.63 17.17
C SER A 201 -5.30 -3.64 16.38
N LYS A 202 -4.31 -4.10 15.60
CA LYS A 202 -3.48 -3.22 14.77
C LYS A 202 -4.31 -2.50 13.71
N LEU A 203 -5.23 -3.22 13.05
CA LEU A 203 -6.13 -2.60 12.07
C LEU A 203 -7.01 -1.52 12.72
N ARG A 204 -7.55 -1.77 13.92
CA ARG A 204 -8.30 -0.78 14.71
C ARG A 204 -7.45 0.45 15.00
N ASP A 205 -6.23 0.26 15.49
CA ASP A 205 -5.33 1.35 15.86
C ASP A 205 -4.97 2.23 14.66
N ILE A 206 -4.59 1.61 13.53
CA ILE A 206 -4.26 2.31 12.27
C ILE A 206 -5.47 3.09 11.76
N THR A 207 -6.64 2.44 11.69
CA THR A 207 -7.88 3.10 11.23
C THR A 207 -8.25 4.28 12.11
N ASN A 208 -8.22 4.08 13.43
CA ASN A 208 -8.57 5.11 14.41
C ASN A 208 -7.58 6.27 14.40
N MET A 209 -6.29 6.01 14.16
CA MET A 209 -5.28 7.05 13.98
C MET A 209 -5.62 7.93 12.76
N TRP A 210 -5.69 7.35 11.56
CA TRP A 210 -5.81 8.14 10.33
C TRP A 210 -7.17 8.82 10.15
N GLN A 211 -8.25 8.15 10.53
CA GLN A 211 -9.58 8.74 10.46
C GLN A 211 -9.77 9.91 11.44
N ARG A 212 -9.00 9.97 12.53
CA ARG A 212 -9.03 11.07 13.51
C ARG A 212 -7.95 12.12 13.31
N ALA A 213 -6.82 11.75 12.72
CA ALA A 213 -5.70 12.64 12.43
C ALA A 213 -6.07 13.66 11.36
N MET A 214 -6.56 13.21 10.20
CA MET A 214 -6.79 14.10 9.05
C MET A 214 -7.72 15.28 9.33
N PRO A 215 -8.87 15.11 10.02
CA PRO A 215 -9.74 16.25 10.33
C PRO A 215 -9.11 17.31 11.25
N LYS A 216 -8.03 17.01 11.98
CA LYS A 216 -7.37 17.99 12.87
C LYS A 216 -6.55 19.03 12.10
N CYS A 217 -6.11 18.70 10.89
CA CYS A 217 -5.27 19.55 10.04
C CYS A 217 -5.93 19.87 8.70
N ASP A 218 -7.25 19.67 8.59
CA ASP A 218 -8.01 19.73 7.34
C ASP A 218 -7.37 18.90 6.20
N GLY A 219 -6.66 17.83 6.56
CA GLY A 219 -6.03 16.91 5.61
C GLY A 219 -7.01 15.90 5.03
N TRP A 220 -6.51 15.04 4.13
CA TRP A 220 -7.34 14.05 3.44
C TRP A 220 -6.70 12.66 3.39
N ASN A 221 -7.50 11.64 3.68
CA ASN A 221 -7.07 10.24 3.68
C ASN A 221 -7.10 9.64 2.27
N ALA A 222 -6.11 8.81 1.95
CA ALA A 222 -6.26 7.75 0.96
C ALA A 222 -6.67 6.45 1.69
N VAL A 223 -7.77 5.83 1.26
CA VAL A 223 -8.32 4.61 1.85
C VAL A 223 -8.04 3.45 0.89
N TYR A 224 -7.22 2.50 1.32
CA TYR A 224 -6.81 1.35 0.52
C TYR A 224 -6.32 0.21 1.43
N MET A 225 -6.20 -0.99 0.86
CA MET A 225 -5.53 -2.14 1.48
C MET A 225 -4.69 -2.95 0.49
N ASP A 226 -4.97 -2.83 -0.81
CA ASP A 226 -4.32 -3.58 -1.87
C ASP A 226 -3.63 -2.61 -2.83
N ASN A 227 -2.42 -2.96 -3.27
CA ASN A 227 -1.77 -2.35 -4.42
C ASN A 227 -0.87 -3.39 -5.11
N HIS A 228 -0.20 -2.97 -6.19
CA HIS A 228 0.70 -3.81 -6.97
C HIS A 228 2.01 -4.23 -6.25
N ASP A 229 2.23 -3.76 -5.02
CA ASP A 229 3.39 -4.02 -4.18
C ASP A 229 3.07 -4.82 -2.90
N SER A 230 1.81 -5.24 -2.74
CA SER A 230 1.34 -5.96 -1.57
C SER A 230 0.67 -7.28 -1.94
N GLY A 231 0.63 -8.23 -0.99
CA GLY A 231 -0.33 -9.32 -1.08
C GLY A 231 -1.77 -8.81 -0.93
N ARG A 232 -2.72 -9.61 -1.43
CA ARG A 232 -4.17 -9.34 -1.41
C ARG A 232 -4.67 -9.33 0.03
N SER A 233 -5.34 -8.26 0.45
CA SER A 233 -5.92 -8.14 1.80
C SER A 233 -6.88 -9.26 2.16
N LEU A 234 -7.59 -9.82 1.18
CA LEU A 234 -8.48 -10.97 1.37
C LEU A 234 -7.74 -12.18 1.96
N SER A 235 -6.58 -12.52 1.40
CA SER A 235 -5.74 -13.63 1.82
C SER A 235 -4.91 -13.33 3.07
N ARG A 236 -4.61 -12.06 3.34
CA ARG A 236 -3.74 -11.65 4.45
C ARG A 236 -4.51 -11.34 5.74
N TYR A 237 -5.65 -10.67 5.62
CA TYR A 237 -6.35 -10.03 6.74
C TYR A 237 -7.76 -10.58 6.98
N ALA A 238 -8.20 -11.52 6.14
CA ALA A 238 -9.49 -12.19 6.27
C ALA A 238 -9.36 -13.67 5.90
N SER A 239 -10.13 -14.16 4.93
CA SER A 239 -10.01 -15.53 4.46
C SER A 239 -10.33 -15.64 2.98
N ASP A 240 -9.46 -16.31 2.25
CA ASP A 240 -9.65 -16.71 0.87
C ASP A 240 -10.04 -18.20 0.74
N HIS A 241 -10.41 -18.88 1.83
CA HIS A 241 -10.97 -20.22 1.74
C HIS A 241 -12.37 -20.19 1.11
N PRO A 242 -12.75 -21.15 0.23
CA PRO A 242 -14.01 -21.11 -0.50
C PRO A 242 -15.26 -20.87 0.35
N GLN A 243 -15.33 -21.44 1.55
CA GLN A 243 -16.47 -21.29 2.46
C GLN A 243 -16.62 -19.87 3.06
N HIS A 244 -15.56 -19.06 3.08
CA HIS A 244 -15.55 -17.72 3.69
C HIS A 244 -15.24 -16.59 2.70
N ARG A 245 -14.61 -16.89 1.56
CA ARG A 245 -14.07 -15.91 0.61
C ARG A 245 -15.07 -14.82 0.22
N LYS A 246 -16.30 -15.22 -0.12
CA LYS A 246 -17.37 -14.29 -0.52
C LYS A 246 -17.77 -13.34 0.62
N ALA A 247 -17.91 -13.85 1.84
CA ALA A 247 -18.25 -13.03 3.00
C ALA A 247 -17.10 -12.10 3.40
N ALA A 248 -15.88 -12.64 3.49
CA ALA A 248 -14.65 -11.91 3.79
C ALA A 248 -14.40 -10.75 2.82
N ALA A 249 -14.49 -11.00 1.51
CA ALA A 249 -14.30 -9.96 0.51
C ALA A 249 -15.35 -8.84 0.62
N LYS A 250 -16.62 -9.19 0.87
CA LYS A 250 -17.69 -8.21 1.07
C LYS A 250 -17.52 -7.41 2.36
N MET A 251 -17.06 -8.02 3.44
CA MET A 251 -16.75 -7.32 4.68
C MET A 251 -15.61 -6.32 4.48
N LEU A 252 -14.53 -6.70 3.79
CA LEU A 252 -13.44 -5.78 3.47
C LEU A 252 -13.90 -4.64 2.54
N ALA A 253 -14.77 -4.93 1.57
CA ALA A 253 -15.38 -3.91 0.73
C ALA A 253 -16.24 -2.92 1.53
N THR A 254 -17.04 -3.42 2.48
CA THR A 254 -17.82 -2.61 3.42
C THR A 254 -16.92 -1.74 4.29
N TYR A 255 -15.85 -2.31 4.84
CA TYR A 255 -14.84 -1.58 5.61
C TYR A 255 -14.25 -0.41 4.79
N LEU A 256 -13.66 -0.70 3.63
CA LEU A 256 -13.04 0.30 2.77
C LEU A 256 -14.03 1.40 2.31
N SER A 257 -15.24 1.00 1.95
CA SER A 257 -16.23 1.92 1.35
C SER A 257 -16.99 2.78 2.35
N THR A 258 -16.80 2.59 3.66
CA THR A 258 -17.47 3.39 4.69
C THR A 258 -16.52 4.32 5.46
N LEU A 259 -15.21 4.27 5.21
CA LEU A 259 -14.24 5.20 5.79
C LEU A 259 -14.17 6.52 5.01
N SER A 260 -13.86 7.61 5.70
CA SER A 260 -13.69 8.94 5.09
C SER A 260 -12.37 9.06 4.36
N GLY A 261 -12.39 9.68 3.18
CA GLY A 261 -11.23 9.82 2.29
C GLY A 261 -11.50 9.39 0.85
N THR A 262 -10.45 9.37 0.03
CA THR A 262 -10.48 8.85 -1.34
C THR A 262 -10.20 7.36 -1.34
N LEU A 263 -11.14 6.57 -1.85
CA LEU A 263 -11.04 5.11 -1.91
C LEU A 263 -10.27 4.66 -3.16
N PHE A 264 -9.31 3.75 -2.99
CA PHE A 264 -8.56 3.10 -4.07
C PHE A 264 -8.79 1.59 -4.04
N LEU A 265 -8.98 0.99 -5.22
CA LEU A 265 -9.09 -0.45 -5.41
C LEU A 265 -7.99 -0.92 -6.37
N LEU A 266 -7.39 -2.07 -6.06
CA LEU A 266 -6.54 -2.79 -7.00
C LEU A 266 -7.39 -3.68 -7.91
N GLN A 267 -7.03 -3.79 -9.18
CA GLN A 267 -7.68 -4.72 -10.12
C GLN A 267 -7.77 -6.14 -9.55
N GLY A 268 -8.96 -6.74 -9.59
CA GLY A 268 -9.21 -8.07 -9.04
C GLY A 268 -9.74 -8.09 -7.60
N GLN A 269 -9.60 -7.00 -6.85
CA GLN A 269 -10.18 -6.89 -5.50
C GLN A 269 -11.72 -6.92 -5.59
N GLU A 270 -12.29 -6.38 -6.67
CA GLU A 270 -13.72 -6.34 -6.96
C GLU A 270 -14.34 -7.71 -7.26
N ILE A 271 -13.52 -8.71 -7.60
CA ILE A 271 -13.93 -10.10 -7.81
C ILE A 271 -13.39 -11.06 -6.73
N GLY A 272 -12.68 -10.53 -5.74
CA GLY A 272 -12.11 -11.31 -4.64
C GLY A 272 -10.95 -12.23 -5.05
N MET A 273 -10.04 -11.73 -5.91
CA MET A 273 -8.80 -12.45 -6.24
C MET A 273 -7.97 -12.72 -4.98
N ALA A 274 -7.46 -13.94 -4.89
CA ALA A 274 -6.62 -14.41 -3.80
C ALA A 274 -5.13 -14.30 -4.14
N ASN A 275 -4.29 -14.49 -3.13
CA ASN A 275 -2.86 -14.70 -3.30
C ASN A 275 -2.55 -15.99 -4.10
N ILE A 276 -1.29 -16.09 -4.51
CA ILE A 276 -0.69 -17.30 -5.07
C ILE A 276 -1.01 -18.51 -4.17
N PRO A 277 -1.45 -19.66 -4.72
CA PRO A 277 -1.84 -20.82 -3.93
C PRO A 277 -0.63 -21.58 -3.37
N GLU A 278 -0.90 -22.48 -2.42
CA GLU A 278 0.15 -23.26 -1.75
C GLU A 278 0.96 -24.17 -2.65
N SER A 279 0.34 -24.65 -3.73
CA SER A 279 0.95 -25.55 -4.69
C SER A 279 2.05 -24.91 -5.55
N TRP A 280 2.18 -23.58 -5.56
CA TRP A 280 3.18 -22.90 -6.41
C TRP A 280 4.53 -22.80 -5.71
N GLY A 281 5.60 -23.17 -6.43
CA GLY A 281 6.97 -23.04 -5.98
C GLY A 281 7.56 -21.66 -6.25
N ILE A 282 8.84 -21.50 -5.88
CA ILE A 282 9.58 -20.24 -6.03
C ILE A 282 9.70 -19.79 -7.50
N GLU A 283 9.63 -20.71 -8.45
CA GLU A 283 9.70 -20.45 -9.89
C GLU A 283 8.56 -19.58 -10.42
N GLU A 284 7.45 -19.50 -9.70
CA GLU A 284 6.28 -18.68 -10.08
C GLU A 284 6.35 -17.25 -9.51
N TYR A 285 7.29 -16.96 -8.60
CA TYR A 285 7.56 -15.61 -8.11
C TYR A 285 8.57 -14.95 -9.03
N ILE A 286 8.16 -13.98 -9.83
CA ILE A 286 9.02 -13.37 -10.85
C ILE A 286 9.52 -11.99 -10.42
N ASP A 287 8.96 -11.42 -9.36
CA ASP A 287 9.43 -10.15 -8.82
C ASP A 287 10.84 -10.25 -8.23
N VAL A 288 11.61 -9.20 -8.47
CA VAL A 288 13.01 -9.11 -8.06
C VAL A 288 13.17 -9.05 -6.53
N GLU A 289 12.24 -8.44 -5.79
CA GLU A 289 12.29 -8.38 -4.32
C GLU A 289 12.19 -9.80 -3.73
N ALA A 290 11.18 -10.55 -4.18
CA ALA A 290 10.93 -11.93 -3.78
C ALA A 290 12.12 -12.85 -4.14
N GLN A 291 12.62 -12.74 -5.37
CA GLN A 291 13.74 -13.54 -5.86
C GLN A 291 15.05 -13.22 -5.12
N ASN A 292 15.35 -11.94 -4.89
CA ASN A 292 16.55 -11.55 -4.15
C ASN A 292 16.51 -12.02 -2.70
N TYR A 293 15.34 -11.88 -2.04
CA TYR A 293 15.16 -12.36 -0.67
C TYR A 293 15.36 -13.87 -0.57
N TYR A 294 14.70 -14.65 -1.45
CA TYR A 294 14.84 -16.10 -1.46
C TYR A 294 16.29 -16.54 -1.67
N LYS A 295 17.00 -15.93 -2.62
CA LYS A 295 18.43 -16.20 -2.87
C LYS A 295 19.31 -15.84 -1.68
N ALA A 296 19.02 -14.74 -0.98
CA ALA A 296 19.75 -14.36 0.23
C ALA A 296 19.56 -15.40 1.35
N MET A 297 18.33 -15.91 1.52
CA MET A 297 18.04 -16.98 2.48
C MET A 297 18.69 -18.31 2.12
N ILE A 298 18.73 -18.70 0.84
CA ILE A 298 19.49 -19.87 0.38
C ILE A 298 20.98 -19.70 0.66
N LYS A 299 21.56 -18.53 0.37
CA LYS A 299 22.96 -18.24 0.67
C LYS A 299 23.27 -18.35 2.17
N GLN A 300 22.33 -17.95 3.03
CA GLN A 300 22.47 -18.02 4.48
C GLN A 300 22.31 -19.45 5.02
N ARG A 301 21.32 -20.20 4.55
CA ARG A 301 20.97 -21.53 5.07
C ARG A 301 21.75 -22.67 4.41
N GLY A 302 22.18 -22.47 3.17
CA GLY A 302 22.83 -23.47 2.30
C GLY A 302 21.88 -24.07 1.26
N GLU A 303 22.43 -24.51 0.13
CA GLU A 303 21.69 -25.18 -0.94
C GLU A 303 20.95 -26.44 -0.46
N GLY A 304 19.71 -26.62 -0.91
CA GLY A 304 18.86 -27.75 -0.52
C GLY A 304 18.21 -27.65 0.87
N SER A 305 18.37 -26.52 1.57
CA SER A 305 17.69 -26.26 2.85
C SER A 305 16.16 -26.21 2.69
N ASP A 306 15.43 -26.53 3.76
CA ASP A 306 13.99 -26.31 3.80
C ASP A 306 13.67 -24.81 3.82
N MET A 307 12.79 -24.41 2.91
CA MET A 307 12.36 -23.04 2.64
C MET A 307 10.83 -22.89 2.78
N SER A 308 10.15 -23.87 3.35
CA SER A 308 8.69 -23.86 3.53
C SER A 308 8.20 -22.68 4.35
N ASP A 309 8.92 -22.30 5.40
CA ASP A 309 8.65 -21.10 6.21
C ASP A 309 8.82 -19.80 5.41
N VAL A 310 9.88 -19.70 4.61
CA VAL A 310 10.14 -18.55 3.74
C VAL A 310 9.06 -18.41 2.67
N LEU A 311 8.71 -19.51 2.01
CA LEU A 311 7.66 -19.53 0.99
C LEU A 311 6.29 -19.22 1.58
N LYS A 312 5.99 -19.64 2.82
CA LYS A 312 4.77 -19.27 3.52
C LYS A 312 4.66 -17.75 3.67
N GLU A 313 5.70 -17.09 4.19
CA GLU A 313 5.69 -15.63 4.38
C GLU A 313 5.67 -14.87 3.04
N MET A 314 6.40 -15.36 2.03
CA MET A 314 6.36 -14.81 0.68
C MET A 314 4.98 -14.92 0.05
N ARG A 315 4.29 -16.05 0.21
CA ARG A 315 2.93 -16.25 -0.29
C ARG A 315 1.95 -15.23 0.27
N HIS A 316 2.12 -14.83 1.52
CA HIS A 316 1.28 -13.78 2.10
C HIS A 316 1.65 -12.38 1.60
N LYS A 317 2.94 -12.06 1.47
CA LYS A 317 3.42 -10.67 1.44
C LYS A 317 4.08 -10.22 0.13
N ALA A 318 4.45 -11.14 -0.75
CA ALA A 318 5.16 -10.81 -1.99
C ALA A 318 4.32 -9.97 -2.95
N ARG A 319 4.99 -9.10 -3.71
CA ARG A 319 4.40 -8.16 -4.67
C ARG A 319 3.70 -8.89 -5.82
N ASP A 320 4.19 -10.08 -6.19
CA ASP A 320 3.62 -10.95 -7.22
C ASP A 320 2.11 -11.17 -7.05
N ASN A 321 1.64 -11.28 -5.81
CA ASN A 321 0.22 -11.44 -5.50
C ASN A 321 -0.66 -10.26 -5.98
N GLY A 322 -0.14 -9.03 -5.89
CA GLY A 322 -0.80 -7.82 -6.41
C GLY A 322 -0.72 -7.67 -7.92
N ARG A 323 0.02 -8.57 -8.60
CA ARG A 323 0.33 -8.49 -10.04
C ARG A 323 -0.18 -9.67 -10.86
N LEU A 324 -0.77 -10.66 -10.19
CA LEU A 324 -1.42 -11.78 -10.85
C LEU A 324 -2.31 -11.28 -12.01
N PRO A 325 -2.24 -11.89 -13.20
CA PRO A 325 -3.08 -11.50 -14.32
C PRO A 325 -4.56 -11.53 -13.95
N MET A 326 -5.33 -10.57 -14.48
CA MET A 326 -6.77 -10.45 -14.22
C MET A 326 -7.53 -11.69 -14.70
N GLN A 327 -8.51 -12.13 -13.89
CA GLN A 327 -9.34 -13.30 -14.14
C GLN A 327 -10.67 -12.87 -14.77
N TRP A 328 -10.70 -12.74 -16.10
CA TRP A 328 -11.89 -12.30 -16.84
C TRP A 328 -12.97 -13.37 -16.95
N ASP A 329 -12.59 -14.60 -17.30
CA ASP A 329 -13.51 -15.73 -17.47
C ASP A 329 -12.85 -17.08 -17.12
N SER A 330 -13.54 -18.19 -17.38
CA SER A 330 -13.06 -19.56 -17.11
C SER A 330 -12.30 -20.21 -18.27
N SER A 331 -12.02 -19.47 -19.35
CA SER A 331 -11.21 -19.96 -20.46
C SER A 331 -9.73 -19.99 -20.11
N LYS A 332 -8.90 -20.54 -21.01
CA LYS A 332 -7.45 -20.67 -20.80
C LYS A 332 -6.84 -19.32 -20.36
N HIS A 333 -6.01 -19.35 -19.32
CA HIS A 333 -5.41 -18.16 -18.71
C HIS A 333 -6.43 -17.12 -18.22
N GLY A 334 -7.61 -17.57 -17.76
CA GLY A 334 -8.65 -16.69 -17.23
C GLY A 334 -9.16 -15.65 -18.24
N GLY A 335 -9.06 -15.92 -19.55
CA GLY A 335 -9.38 -14.93 -20.60
C GLY A 335 -8.41 -13.74 -20.70
N PHE A 336 -7.31 -13.74 -19.94
CA PHE A 336 -6.31 -12.66 -19.95
C PHE A 336 -5.54 -12.57 -21.27
N THR A 337 -5.21 -13.71 -21.87
CA THR A 337 -4.49 -13.78 -23.14
C THR A 337 -4.76 -15.08 -23.87
N ASN A 338 -4.70 -15.02 -25.21
CA ASN A 338 -4.73 -16.19 -26.08
C ASN A 338 -3.33 -16.78 -26.34
N HIS A 339 -2.26 -16.09 -25.90
CA HIS A 339 -0.89 -16.58 -26.05
C HIS A 339 -0.63 -17.79 -25.15
N GLU A 340 0.22 -18.73 -25.57
CA GLU A 340 0.47 -19.97 -24.81
C GLU A 340 1.12 -19.76 -23.44
N LYS A 341 1.93 -18.70 -23.33
CA LYS A 341 2.62 -18.33 -22.11
C LYS A 341 2.33 -16.86 -21.78
N PRO A 342 1.50 -16.57 -20.76
CA PRO A 342 1.43 -15.22 -20.19
C PRO A 342 2.76 -14.86 -19.52
N TRP A 343 3.00 -13.56 -19.32
CA TRP A 343 4.22 -13.06 -18.66
C TRP A 343 4.35 -13.55 -17.20
N MET A 344 3.21 -13.81 -16.56
CA MET A 344 3.07 -14.44 -15.25
C MET A 344 1.91 -15.44 -15.31
N ARG A 345 1.98 -16.54 -14.55
CA ARG A 345 0.90 -17.52 -14.46
C ARG A 345 -0.36 -16.88 -13.85
N VAL A 346 -1.53 -17.26 -14.37
CA VAL A 346 -2.85 -16.85 -13.83
C VAL A 346 -3.20 -17.76 -12.65
N ASN A 347 -3.78 -17.22 -11.58
CA ASN A 347 -4.15 -18.01 -10.40
C ASN A 347 -5.04 -19.19 -10.78
N ASP A 348 -4.76 -20.38 -10.25
CA ASP A 348 -5.43 -21.63 -10.65
C ASP A 348 -6.95 -21.62 -10.38
N ASP A 349 -7.43 -20.71 -9.53
CA ASP A 349 -8.82 -20.56 -9.16
C ASP A 349 -9.68 -19.73 -10.15
N TYR A 350 -9.11 -19.29 -11.28
CA TYR A 350 -9.82 -18.48 -12.30
C TYR A 350 -11.06 -19.16 -12.88
N ILE A 351 -11.14 -20.50 -12.81
CA ILE A 351 -12.29 -21.26 -13.31
C ILE A 351 -13.56 -20.87 -12.53
N ASP A 352 -13.44 -20.69 -11.22
CA ASP A 352 -14.55 -20.40 -10.31
C ASP A 352 -14.64 -18.90 -9.98
N TRP A 353 -13.48 -18.25 -9.79
CA TRP A 353 -13.37 -16.86 -9.36
C TRP A 353 -12.95 -15.96 -10.51
N ASN A 354 -13.91 -15.55 -11.35
CA ASN A 354 -13.65 -14.64 -12.46
C ASN A 354 -14.76 -13.59 -12.59
N ALA A 355 -14.49 -12.55 -13.37
CA ALA A 355 -15.45 -11.48 -13.60
C ALA A 355 -16.74 -12.00 -14.27
N LYS A 356 -16.62 -12.91 -15.25
CA LYS A 356 -17.78 -13.40 -16.01
C LYS A 356 -18.78 -14.18 -15.16
N SER A 357 -18.31 -15.00 -14.22
CA SER A 357 -19.17 -15.76 -13.31
C SER A 357 -19.91 -14.86 -12.30
N GLN A 358 -19.37 -13.67 -12.02
CA GLN A 358 -19.92 -12.73 -11.04
C GLN A 358 -20.78 -11.62 -11.66
N GLU A 359 -20.64 -11.36 -12.97
CA GLU A 359 -21.27 -10.24 -13.68
C GLU A 359 -22.80 -10.19 -13.52
N ASN A 360 -23.46 -11.35 -13.51
CA ASN A 360 -24.92 -11.51 -13.44
C ASN A 360 -25.38 -12.23 -12.15
N ASP A 361 -24.51 -12.39 -11.15
CA ASP A 361 -24.88 -12.89 -9.82
C ASP A 361 -25.07 -11.68 -8.89
N ASP A 362 -26.31 -11.37 -8.53
CA ASP A 362 -26.65 -10.26 -7.60
C ASP A 362 -26.04 -10.47 -6.21
N GLN A 363 -25.71 -11.72 -5.86
CA GLN A 363 -25.05 -12.03 -4.62
C GLN A 363 -23.53 -11.96 -4.72
N SER A 364 -22.92 -11.74 -5.89
CA SER A 364 -21.46 -11.81 -6.08
C SER A 364 -20.68 -10.75 -5.30
N ILE A 365 -19.35 -10.89 -5.26
CA ILE A 365 -18.45 -9.88 -4.68
C ILE A 365 -18.51 -8.61 -5.54
N LEU A 366 -18.52 -8.78 -6.87
CA LEU A 366 -18.64 -7.68 -7.83
C LEU A 366 -19.94 -6.89 -7.65
N SER A 367 -21.08 -7.57 -7.49
CA SER A 367 -22.38 -6.92 -7.26
C SER A 367 -22.42 -6.18 -5.91
N HIS A 368 -21.76 -6.72 -4.88
CA HIS A 368 -21.61 -6.02 -3.61
C HIS A 368 -20.77 -4.75 -3.75
N TRP A 369 -19.63 -4.81 -4.46
CA TRP A 369 -18.81 -3.62 -4.75
C TRP A 369 -19.60 -2.55 -5.51
N LYS A 370 -20.35 -2.93 -6.56
CA LYS A 370 -21.22 -1.99 -7.28
C LYS A 370 -22.22 -1.31 -6.33
N SER A 371 -22.85 -2.09 -5.46
CA SER A 371 -23.87 -1.60 -4.52
C SER A 371 -23.31 -0.71 -3.42
N ILE A 372 -22.19 -1.09 -2.81
CA ILE A 372 -21.56 -0.29 -1.73
C ILE A 372 -20.92 0.99 -2.27
N LEU A 373 -20.38 0.98 -3.49
CA LEU A 373 -19.88 2.21 -4.14
C LEU A 373 -21.02 3.16 -4.50
N GLN A 374 -22.17 2.63 -4.94
CA GLN A 374 -23.36 3.45 -5.15
C GLN A 374 -23.85 4.05 -3.83
N LEU A 375 -23.92 3.26 -2.75
CA LEU A 375 -24.25 3.76 -1.42
C LEU A 375 -23.27 4.84 -0.97
N ARG A 376 -21.96 4.64 -1.14
CA ARG A 376 -20.92 5.61 -0.79
C ARG A 376 -21.13 6.95 -1.52
N LYS A 377 -21.58 6.92 -2.78
CA LYS A 377 -21.89 8.13 -3.56
C LYS A 377 -23.17 8.81 -3.09
N ASP A 378 -24.24 8.04 -2.91
CA ASP A 378 -25.54 8.56 -2.49
C ASP A 378 -25.48 9.16 -1.08
N GLU A 379 -24.65 8.55 -0.22
CA GLU A 379 -24.45 8.93 1.17
C GLU A 379 -23.06 9.52 1.43
N LYS A 380 -22.53 10.28 0.46
CA LYS A 380 -21.18 10.87 0.52
C LYS A 380 -20.93 11.72 1.76
N ASP A 381 -21.93 12.43 2.26
CA ASP A 381 -21.77 13.27 3.45
C ASP A 381 -21.51 12.43 4.73
N VAL A 382 -21.85 11.14 4.71
CA VAL A 382 -21.60 10.19 5.80
C VAL A 382 -20.37 9.33 5.50
N PHE A 383 -20.29 8.74 4.31
CA PHE A 383 -19.26 7.74 4.00
C PHE A 383 -18.03 8.28 3.25
N VAL A 384 -18.03 9.52 2.78
CA VAL A 384 -16.84 10.17 2.18
C VAL A 384 -16.31 11.28 3.09
N TYR A 385 -17.20 12.15 3.58
CA TYR A 385 -16.85 13.34 4.36
C TYR A 385 -17.18 13.24 5.86
N GLY A 386 -17.81 12.14 6.29
CA GLY A 386 -18.35 12.02 7.65
C GLY A 386 -17.27 11.88 8.72
N ARG A 387 -17.68 12.08 9.98
CA ARG A 387 -16.86 11.84 11.16
C ARG A 387 -16.90 10.38 11.56
N TYR A 388 -15.71 9.78 11.63
CA TYR A 388 -15.48 8.45 12.20
C TYR A 388 -15.38 8.50 13.73
N GLU A 389 -16.02 7.55 14.41
CA GLU A 389 -15.83 7.27 15.83
C GLU A 389 -15.79 5.76 16.05
N MET A 390 -14.65 5.24 16.55
CA MET A 390 -14.50 3.83 16.90
C MET A 390 -15.41 3.46 18.08
N ILE A 391 -16.05 2.29 18.02
CA ILE A 391 -16.67 1.65 19.19
C ILE A 391 -15.60 0.85 19.92
N ASP A 392 -15.53 1.03 21.24
CA ASP A 392 -14.53 0.38 22.08
C ASP A 392 -14.59 -1.15 21.99
N VAL A 393 -13.43 -1.80 22.07
CA VAL A 393 -13.30 -3.26 22.02
C VAL A 393 -14.01 -3.94 23.18
N ASP A 394 -14.12 -3.28 24.33
CA ASP A 394 -14.86 -3.80 25.49
C ASP A 394 -16.36 -3.89 25.20
N VAL A 395 -16.86 -3.08 24.26
CA VAL A 395 -18.26 -3.09 23.80
C VAL A 395 -18.45 -4.00 22.59
N SER A 396 -17.56 -3.91 21.59
CA SER A 396 -17.71 -4.68 20.35
C SER A 396 -17.24 -6.12 20.48
N GLY A 397 -16.41 -6.43 21.47
CA GLY A 397 -15.67 -7.68 21.56
C GLY A 397 -14.42 -7.67 20.66
N LYS A 398 -13.51 -8.60 20.93
CA LYS A 398 -12.19 -8.67 20.26
C LYS A 398 -12.27 -8.98 18.77
N ASP A 399 -13.33 -9.67 18.30
CA ASP A 399 -13.47 -10.19 16.94
C ASP A 399 -14.31 -9.30 16.01
N VAL A 400 -15.07 -8.34 16.55
CA VAL A 400 -15.90 -7.42 15.76
C VAL A 400 -15.26 -6.04 15.74
N PHE A 401 -14.91 -5.54 14.56
CA PHE A 401 -14.55 -4.13 14.38
C PHE A 401 -15.81 -3.31 14.16
N ALA A 402 -16.14 -2.46 15.12
CA ALA A 402 -17.30 -1.59 15.09
C ALA A 402 -16.91 -0.11 15.15
N TYR A 403 -17.60 0.71 14.39
CA TYR A 403 -17.46 2.17 14.42
C TYR A 403 -18.71 2.85 13.88
N THR A 404 -18.81 4.15 14.11
CA THR A 404 -19.88 4.97 13.54
C THR A 404 -19.34 6.00 12.58
N MET A 405 -20.14 6.30 11.56
CA MET A 405 -19.92 7.39 10.62
C MET A 405 -21.06 8.40 10.78
N THR A 406 -20.74 9.67 10.96
CA THR A 406 -21.72 10.73 11.26
C THR A 406 -21.52 11.92 10.35
N LYS A 407 -22.59 12.41 9.72
CA LYS A 407 -22.54 13.70 9.01
C LYS A 407 -22.30 14.83 10.01
N TRP A 408 -21.42 15.79 9.70
CA TRP A 408 -20.99 16.83 10.65
C TRP A 408 -22.13 17.75 11.15
N ASP A 409 -23.09 18.09 10.29
CA ASP A 409 -24.06 19.17 10.57
C ASP A 409 -25.44 18.71 11.02
N VAL A 410 -25.71 17.40 10.99
CA VAL A 410 -27.03 16.83 11.34
C VAL A 410 -26.85 15.49 12.02
N ALA A 411 -27.85 15.05 12.77
CA ALA A 411 -27.86 13.74 13.42
C ALA A 411 -28.07 12.57 12.42
N LYS A 412 -27.50 12.60 11.21
CA LYS A 412 -27.51 11.49 10.25
C LYS A 412 -26.30 10.59 10.54
N ARG A 413 -26.55 9.39 11.08
CA ARG A 413 -25.50 8.51 11.61
C ARG A 413 -25.71 7.06 11.19
N ALA A 414 -24.61 6.41 10.84
CA ALA A 414 -24.53 4.98 10.60
C ALA A 414 -23.59 4.30 11.60
N ILE A 415 -23.87 3.05 11.92
CA ILE A 415 -22.95 2.13 12.59
C ILE A 415 -22.56 1.04 11.60
N VAL A 416 -21.26 0.77 11.53
CA VAL A 416 -20.65 -0.26 10.72
C VAL A 416 -20.15 -1.35 11.68
N LEU A 417 -20.51 -2.60 11.41
CA LEU A 417 -20.13 -3.77 12.19
C LEU A 417 -19.48 -4.80 11.26
N LEU A 418 -18.25 -5.22 11.59
CA LEU A 418 -17.44 -6.09 10.75
C LEU A 418 -16.90 -7.24 11.61
N ASN A 419 -17.36 -8.47 11.37
CA ASN A 419 -16.88 -9.63 12.10
C ASN A 419 -15.63 -10.22 11.41
N PHE A 420 -14.45 -10.06 11.98
CA PHE A 420 -13.20 -10.58 11.41
C PHE A 420 -12.88 -12.02 11.83
N SER A 421 -13.87 -12.80 12.28
CA SER A 421 -13.70 -14.20 12.69
C SER A 421 -14.45 -15.20 11.82
N THR A 422 -14.03 -16.46 11.91
CA THR A 422 -14.69 -17.62 11.28
C THR A 422 -15.94 -18.07 12.03
N GLU A 423 -16.26 -17.45 13.16
CA GLU A 423 -17.37 -17.80 14.02
C GLU A 423 -18.45 -16.72 14.00
N SER A 424 -19.68 -17.09 14.35
CA SER A 424 -20.73 -16.08 14.53
C SER A 424 -20.47 -15.25 15.79
N GLN A 425 -20.59 -13.93 15.68
CA GLN A 425 -20.45 -13.00 16.80
C GLN A 425 -21.79 -12.32 17.09
N THR A 426 -22.00 -11.84 18.31
CA THR A 426 -23.16 -11.01 18.64
C THR A 426 -22.69 -9.67 19.16
N PHE A 427 -23.07 -8.59 18.47
CA PHE A 427 -22.84 -7.23 18.92
C PHE A 427 -24.03 -6.78 19.77
N TYR A 428 -23.80 -6.50 21.04
CA TYR A 428 -24.83 -5.99 21.96
C TYR A 428 -24.78 -4.46 21.99
N CYS A 429 -25.95 -3.82 21.95
CA CYS A 429 -26.04 -2.35 21.94
C CYS A 429 -26.98 -1.74 22.98
N GLU A 430 -27.61 -2.57 23.82
CA GLU A 430 -28.51 -2.15 24.92
C GLU A 430 -29.51 -1.05 24.51
N GLY A 431 -30.13 -1.21 23.33
CA GLY A 431 -31.11 -0.25 22.79
C GLY A 431 -30.53 1.00 22.12
N LYS A 432 -29.21 1.25 22.17
CA LYS A 432 -28.57 2.47 21.63
C LYS A 432 -28.85 2.73 20.15
N TYR A 433 -29.03 1.67 19.37
CA TYR A 433 -29.29 1.72 17.92
C TYR A 433 -30.61 1.04 17.55
N GLU A 434 -31.52 0.88 18.51
CA GLU A 434 -32.80 0.21 18.27
C GLU A 434 -33.59 0.91 17.16
N GLY A 435 -34.14 0.11 16.24
CA GLY A 435 -34.95 0.61 15.14
C GLY A 435 -34.15 1.18 13.95
N TRP A 436 -32.82 1.27 14.05
CA TRP A 436 -31.95 1.65 12.94
C TRP A 436 -32.08 0.62 11.82
N ARG A 437 -32.10 1.09 10.57
CA ARG A 437 -32.36 0.26 9.39
C ARG A 437 -31.05 -0.21 8.78
N GLN A 438 -30.99 -1.49 8.41
CA GLN A 438 -29.86 -2.04 7.67
C GLN A 438 -29.81 -1.45 6.25
N LEU A 439 -28.64 -0.96 5.85
CA LEU A 439 -28.34 -0.58 4.48
C LEU A 439 -27.84 -1.81 3.69
N LEU A 440 -28.12 -1.84 2.39
CA LEU A 440 -27.78 -2.93 1.47
C LEU A 440 -28.39 -4.32 1.79
N ALA A 441 -29.28 -4.40 2.77
CA ALA A 441 -30.24 -5.48 2.84
C ALA A 441 -31.26 -5.30 1.70
N GLY A 442 -31.66 -6.40 1.04
CA GLY A 442 -32.74 -6.37 0.04
C GLY A 442 -34.03 -5.72 0.56
N HIS A 443 -35.03 -5.54 -0.31
CA HIS A 443 -36.25 -4.79 0.01
C HIS A 443 -36.85 -5.14 1.40
N GLY A 444 -36.85 -4.14 2.30
CA GLY A 444 -37.44 -4.24 3.64
C GLY A 444 -36.48 -4.19 4.83
N GLY A 445 -35.16 -4.04 4.59
CA GLY A 445 -34.06 -3.82 5.54
C GLY A 445 -34.33 -4.12 7.02
N MET A 446 -33.73 -5.18 7.56
CA MET A 446 -33.89 -5.55 8.96
C MET A 446 -33.56 -4.37 9.87
N LYS A 447 -34.40 -4.18 10.90
CA LYS A 447 -34.12 -3.19 11.94
C LYS A 447 -33.28 -3.83 13.02
N MET A 448 -32.33 -3.07 13.56
CA MET A 448 -31.57 -3.49 14.72
C MET A 448 -32.51 -3.60 15.93
N GLY A 449 -32.53 -4.76 16.58
CA GLY A 449 -33.30 -4.98 17.81
C GLY A 449 -32.59 -4.42 19.03
N ALA A 450 -33.32 -4.26 20.14
CA ALA A 450 -32.77 -3.78 21.40
C ALA A 450 -31.60 -4.64 21.93
N SER A 451 -31.65 -5.96 21.67
CA SER A 451 -30.61 -6.92 22.06
C SER A 451 -29.37 -6.89 21.16
N GLY A 452 -29.34 -6.07 20.11
CA GLY A 452 -28.23 -5.99 19.16
C GLY A 452 -28.40 -6.88 17.92
N VAL A 453 -27.27 -7.29 17.32
CA VAL A 453 -27.23 -8.00 16.03
C VAL A 453 -26.29 -9.20 16.09
N LYS A 454 -26.74 -10.34 15.56
CA LYS A 454 -25.89 -11.50 15.30
C LYS A 454 -25.26 -11.35 13.92
N LEU A 455 -23.94 -11.48 13.86
CA LEU A 455 -23.11 -11.44 12.67
C LEU A 455 -22.64 -12.87 12.36
N GLY A 456 -22.84 -13.33 11.14
CA GLY A 456 -22.21 -14.55 10.63
C GLY A 456 -20.68 -14.41 10.49
N PRO A 457 -19.97 -15.52 10.24
CA PRO A 457 -18.54 -15.50 9.95
C PRO A 457 -18.21 -14.52 8.82
N TYR A 458 -17.25 -13.62 9.04
CA TYR A 458 -16.89 -12.58 8.06
C TYR A 458 -18.04 -11.71 7.56
N GLU A 459 -19.13 -11.57 8.32
CA GLU A 459 -20.23 -10.70 7.93
C GLU A 459 -19.90 -9.22 8.25
N GLY A 460 -20.16 -8.35 7.27
CA GLY A 460 -20.10 -6.90 7.41
C GLY A 460 -21.47 -6.28 7.14
N VAL A 461 -21.99 -5.51 8.10
CA VAL A 461 -23.31 -4.87 8.02
C VAL A 461 -23.24 -3.40 8.41
N ILE A 462 -24.14 -2.62 7.83
CA ILE A 462 -24.27 -1.19 8.12
C ILE A 462 -25.71 -0.93 8.54
N TYR A 463 -25.91 -0.26 9.67
CA TYR A 463 -27.21 0.21 10.14
C TYR A 463 -27.21 1.72 10.25
N CYS A 464 -28.35 2.36 9.99
CA CYS A 464 -28.46 3.81 9.96
C CYS A 464 -29.78 4.30 10.57
N ASN A 465 -29.82 5.58 10.95
CA ASN A 465 -30.99 6.19 11.59
C ASN A 465 -31.90 6.98 10.64
N TRP A 466 -31.80 6.78 9.32
CA TRP A 466 -32.61 7.48 8.32
C TRP A 466 -33.54 6.58 7.50
#